data_AF-A0A916JCV5-F1
#
_entry.id   AF-A0A916JCV5-F1
#
_cell.length_a   1.000
_cell.length_b   1.000
_cell.length_c   1.000
_cell.angle_alpha   90.00
_cell.angle_beta   90.00
_cell.angle_gamma   90.00
#
_symmetry.space_group_name_H-M   'P 1'
#
loop_
_entity.id
_entity.type
_entity.pdbx_description
1 polymer ?
#
loop_
_entity_poly.entity_id
_entity_poly.type
_entity_poly.pdbx_seq_one_letter_code
_entity_poly.pdbx_strand_id
1 'polypeptide(L)'
;MDPIDHLRNEIKSHFPESSELHLSGSFPKHRRYNFYFKITDNYPHLLYLNWDGEIRFTLKCLEFSDADLLQSLMEAYPEAGMKIFNIGQPKRTVSFIYRSKDELSFTDLKGPIDIHFDWNHTSCKKLMECVDPSQKPA
;
A
#
# COMPACT_ATOMS: atom_id res chain seq x y z
N MET A 1 -6.15 18.38 6.49
CA MET A 1 -5.34 17.15 6.52
C MET A 1 -5.39 16.57 5.13
N ASP A 2 -4.24 16.41 4.48
CA ASP A 2 -4.16 15.91 3.10
C ASP A 2 -4.67 14.45 3.04
N PRO A 3 -5.45 14.05 2.01
CA PRO A 3 -5.84 12.66 1.80
C PRO A 3 -4.70 11.66 1.94
N ILE A 4 -3.50 12.01 1.44
CA ILE A 4 -2.34 11.10 1.53
C ILE A 4 -1.89 10.90 2.98
N ASP A 5 -1.85 11.97 3.78
CA ASP A 5 -1.44 11.89 5.18
C ASP A 5 -2.45 11.09 6.00
N HIS A 6 -3.74 11.21 5.67
CA HIS A 6 -4.75 10.37 6.28
C HIS A 6 -4.55 8.90 5.98
N LEU A 7 -4.39 8.52 4.71
CA LEU A 7 -4.17 7.12 4.33
C LEU A 7 -2.87 6.54 4.94
N ARG A 8 -1.81 7.34 5.02
CA ARG A 8 -0.55 6.96 5.69
C ARG A 8 -0.77 6.69 7.18
N ASN A 9 -1.55 7.53 7.84
CA ASN A 9 -1.91 7.32 9.25
C ASN A 9 -2.76 6.07 9.43
N GLU A 10 -3.73 5.82 8.55
CA GLU A 10 -4.56 4.61 8.59
C GLU A 10 -3.72 3.33 8.41
N ILE A 11 -2.76 3.33 7.48
CA ILE A 11 -1.79 2.24 7.33
C ILE A 11 -1.01 2.02 8.62
N LYS A 12 -0.49 3.10 9.24
CA LYS A 12 0.28 3.01 10.48
C LYS A 12 -0.57 2.55 11.67
N SER A 13 -1.85 2.95 11.71
CA SER A 13 -2.79 2.53 12.74
C SER A 13 -3.16 1.05 12.61
N HIS A 14 -3.36 0.55 11.39
CA HIS A 14 -3.68 -0.86 11.14
C HIS A 14 -2.46 -1.78 11.24
N PHE A 15 -1.28 -1.31 10.80
CA PHE A 15 0.00 -2.00 10.89
C PHE A 15 0.96 -1.19 11.78
N PRO A 16 0.92 -1.33 13.12
CA PRO A 16 1.71 -0.51 14.04
C PRO A 16 3.22 -0.62 13.84
N GLU A 17 3.72 -1.77 13.38
CA GLU A 17 5.13 -2.02 13.11
C GLU A 17 5.58 -1.45 11.75
N SER A 18 4.64 -0.99 10.93
CA SER A 18 4.95 -0.58 9.56
C SER A 18 5.84 0.65 9.51
N SER A 19 6.69 0.70 8.49
CA SER A 19 7.55 1.84 8.22
C SER A 19 7.53 2.18 6.73
N GLU A 20 7.45 3.49 6.44
CA GLU A 20 7.53 3.97 5.07
C GLU A 20 8.98 3.95 4.59
N LEU A 21 9.20 3.46 3.37
CA LEU A 21 10.49 3.46 2.73
C LEU A 21 10.76 4.80 2.05
N HIS A 22 11.96 5.33 2.23
CA HIS A 22 12.35 6.62 1.68
C HIS A 22 13.50 6.49 0.69
N LEU A 23 13.39 7.18 -0.45
CA LEU A 23 14.50 7.34 -1.39
C LEU A 23 15.57 8.27 -0.80
N SER A 24 16.82 8.07 -1.16
CA SER A 24 17.91 8.97 -0.79
C SER A 24 17.74 10.34 -1.44
N GLY A 25 18.41 11.35 -0.88
CA GLY A 25 18.26 12.76 -1.30
C GLY A 25 18.75 13.08 -2.72
N SER A 26 19.39 12.12 -3.39
CA SER A 26 19.82 12.20 -4.79
C SER A 26 18.65 12.03 -5.78
N PHE A 27 17.54 11.43 -5.34
CA PHE A 27 16.32 11.37 -6.13
C PHE A 27 15.66 12.76 -6.16
N PRO A 28 15.31 13.28 -7.35
CA PRO A 28 14.88 14.66 -7.54
C PRO A 28 13.67 15.03 -6.65
N LYS A 29 13.57 16.33 -6.32
CA LYS A 29 12.50 16.99 -5.54
C LYS A 29 11.10 16.93 -6.20
N HIS A 30 10.81 15.92 -7.01
CA HIS A 30 9.51 15.75 -7.64
C HIS A 30 8.48 15.28 -6.60
N ARG A 31 7.23 15.71 -6.81
CA ARG A 31 6.09 15.27 -6.02
C ARG A 31 5.99 13.75 -6.12
N ARG A 32 6.07 13.09 -4.96
CA ARG A 32 6.00 11.62 -4.89
C ARG A 32 4.55 11.20 -4.89
N TYR A 33 4.24 10.27 -5.77
CA TYR A 33 2.92 9.69 -5.96
C TYR A 33 2.90 8.19 -5.63
N ASN A 34 4.05 7.64 -5.22
CA ASN A 34 4.27 6.24 -4.96
C ASN A 34 4.94 6.10 -3.59
N PHE A 35 4.30 5.38 -2.70
CA PHE A 35 4.75 5.17 -1.33
C PHE A 35 4.80 3.67 -1.06
N TYR A 36 5.88 3.23 -0.43
CA TYR A 36 6.09 1.83 -0.11
C TYR A 36 6.21 1.70 1.40
N PHE A 37 5.54 0.70 1.98
CA PHE A 37 5.56 0.46 3.41
C PHE A 37 5.95 -0.98 3.69
N LYS A 38 7.02 -1.15 4.45
CA LYS A 38 7.31 -2.40 5.15
C LYS A 38 6.20 -2.60 6.18
N ILE A 39 5.60 -3.79 6.22
CA ILE A 39 4.50 -4.09 7.16
C ILE A 39 5.05 -4.47 8.54
N THR A 40 5.95 -5.46 8.57
CA THR A 40 6.66 -5.94 9.77
C THR A 40 7.96 -6.63 9.34
N ASP A 41 8.80 -7.01 10.30
CA ASP A 41 10.06 -7.71 10.06
C ASP A 41 9.82 -9.16 9.59
N ASN A 42 10.74 -9.70 8.81
CA ASN A 42 10.74 -11.09 8.34
C ASN A 42 9.45 -11.53 7.62
N TYR A 43 8.80 -10.58 6.94
CA TYR A 43 7.52 -10.82 6.29
C TYR A 43 7.61 -10.50 4.79
N PRO A 44 7.23 -11.43 3.89
CA PRO A 44 7.47 -11.30 2.44
C PRO A 44 6.42 -10.42 1.74
N HIS A 45 5.86 -9.44 2.45
CA HIS A 45 4.82 -8.56 1.93
C HIS A 45 5.17 -7.08 2.11
N LEU A 46 4.91 -6.29 1.06
CA LEU A 46 5.13 -4.85 1.02
C LEU A 46 3.83 -4.15 0.59
N LEU A 47 3.43 -3.10 1.29
CA LEU A 47 2.32 -2.27 0.83
C LEU A 47 2.82 -1.21 -0.14
N TYR A 48 2.08 -1.01 -1.22
CA TYR A 48 2.33 0.02 -2.20
C TYR A 48 1.08 0.89 -2.35
N LEU A 49 1.21 2.16 -2.00
CA LEU A 49 0.18 3.18 -2.16
C LEU A 49 0.56 4.11 -3.31
N ASN A 50 -0.30 4.18 -4.31
CA ASN A 50 -0.23 5.14 -5.41
C ASN A 50 -1.33 6.18 -5.28
N TRP A 51 -1.00 7.43 -5.60
CA TRP A 51 -1.91 8.56 -5.68
C TRP A 51 -1.77 9.24 -7.04
N ASP A 52 -2.88 9.53 -7.72
CA ASP A 52 -2.84 10.23 -9.02
C ASP A 52 -2.54 11.75 -8.90
N GLY A 53 -2.55 12.28 -7.67
CA GLY A 53 -2.37 13.70 -7.38
C GLY A 53 -3.66 14.49 -7.21
N GLU A 54 -4.81 13.82 -7.36
CA GLU A 54 -6.14 14.36 -7.13
C GLU A 54 -6.86 13.52 -6.05
N ILE A 55 -7.81 12.67 -6.45
CA ILE A 55 -8.69 11.93 -5.54
C ILE A 55 -8.58 10.42 -5.70
N ARG A 56 -7.83 9.91 -6.69
CA ARG A 56 -7.77 8.46 -6.94
C ARG A 56 -6.52 7.86 -6.34
N PHE A 57 -6.73 6.71 -5.73
CA PHE A 57 -5.68 5.95 -5.08
C PHE A 57 -5.71 4.52 -5.54
N THR A 58 -4.55 3.88 -5.48
CA THR A 58 -4.43 2.43 -5.61
C THR A 58 -3.54 1.92 -4.49
N LEU A 59 -4.08 1.02 -3.67
CA LEU A 59 -3.33 0.33 -2.61
C LEU A 59 -3.15 -1.12 -3.01
N LYS A 60 -1.90 -1.59 -3.00
CA LYS A 60 -1.55 -2.97 -3.32
C LYS A 60 -0.83 -3.60 -2.14
N CYS A 61 -1.10 -4.88 -1.93
CA CYS A 61 -0.23 -5.77 -1.18
C CYS A 61 0.61 -6.54 -2.20
N LEU A 62 1.91 -6.27 -2.22
CA LEU A 62 2.89 -6.98 -3.04
C LEU A 62 3.44 -8.16 -2.23
N GLU A 63 3.53 -9.32 -2.85
CA GLU A 63 4.11 -10.54 -2.31
C GLU A 63 5.42 -10.86 -3.03
N PHE A 64 6.43 -11.25 -2.26
CA PHE A 64 7.75 -11.64 -2.72
C PHE A 64 7.99 -13.12 -2.40
N SER A 65 9.01 -13.74 -3.02
CA SER A 65 9.31 -15.16 -2.80
C SER A 65 9.59 -15.47 -1.33
N ASP A 66 10.29 -14.58 -0.66
CA ASP A 66 10.75 -14.72 0.72
C ASP A 66 11.09 -13.35 1.32
N ALA A 67 11.25 -13.34 2.64
CA ALA A 67 11.50 -12.12 3.41
C ALA A 67 12.92 -11.57 3.21
N ASP A 68 13.91 -12.43 2.98
CA ASP A 68 15.32 -12.04 2.81
C ASP A 68 15.53 -11.28 1.50
N LEU A 69 14.86 -11.73 0.43
CA LEU A 69 14.80 -11.03 -0.84
C LEU A 69 14.18 -9.64 -0.64
N LEU A 70 13.00 -9.56 0.00
CA LEU A 70 12.35 -8.27 0.22
C LEU A 70 13.25 -7.33 1.04
N GLN A 71 13.89 -7.84 2.11
CA GLN A 71 14.83 -7.07 2.92
C GLN A 71 15.98 -6.51 2.08
N SER A 72 16.59 -7.34 1.23
CA SER A 72 17.67 -6.91 0.32
C SER A 72 17.21 -5.81 -0.66
N LEU A 73 15.99 -5.91 -1.19
CA LEU A 73 15.42 -4.86 -2.04
C LEU A 73 15.17 -3.58 -1.25
N MET A 74 14.62 -3.66 -0.04
CA MET A 74 14.38 -2.47 0.80
C MET A 74 15.67 -1.73 1.13
N GLU A 75 16.77 -2.45 1.36
CA GLU A 75 18.10 -1.86 1.58
C GLU A 75 18.66 -1.17 0.34
N ALA A 76 18.37 -1.71 -0.85
CA ALA A 76 18.77 -1.10 -2.12
C ALA A 76 17.85 0.06 -2.56
N TYR A 77 16.62 0.14 -2.02
CA TYR A 77 15.59 1.12 -2.39
C TYR A 77 16.06 2.57 -2.37
N PRO A 78 16.79 3.04 -1.34
CA PRO A 78 17.22 4.43 -1.27
C PRO A 78 18.00 4.89 -2.50
N GLU A 79 18.79 3.99 -3.12
CA GLU A 79 19.68 4.31 -4.25
C GLU A 79 19.15 3.82 -5.60
N ALA A 80 18.48 2.67 -5.65
CA ALA A 80 18.01 2.06 -6.89
C ALA A 80 16.60 2.52 -7.29
N GLY A 81 15.82 3.04 -6.34
CA GLY A 81 14.49 3.55 -6.56
C GLY A 81 13.42 2.49 -6.84
N MET A 82 12.25 2.95 -7.27
CA MET A 82 11.02 2.13 -7.32
C MET A 82 11.09 0.87 -8.21
N LYS A 83 11.98 0.82 -9.21
CA LYS A 83 12.03 -0.29 -10.17
C LYS A 83 12.39 -1.63 -9.53
N ILE A 84 13.07 -1.62 -8.39
CA ILE A 84 13.50 -2.85 -7.72
C ILE A 84 12.33 -3.69 -7.20
N PHE A 85 11.19 -3.07 -6.92
CA PHE A 85 10.01 -3.78 -6.42
C PHE A 85 9.15 -4.38 -7.55
N ASN A 86 9.52 -4.19 -8.82
CA ASN A 86 8.79 -4.75 -9.97
C ASN A 86 8.76 -6.30 -9.97
N ILE A 87 9.66 -6.95 -9.23
CA ILE A 87 9.64 -8.41 -9.09
C ILE A 87 8.55 -8.91 -8.13
N GLY A 88 8.03 -8.04 -7.27
CA GLY A 88 6.91 -8.36 -6.39
C GLY A 88 5.62 -8.54 -7.18
N GLN A 89 4.85 -9.57 -6.83
CA GLN A 89 3.56 -9.84 -7.47
C GLN A 89 2.43 -9.21 -6.66
N PRO A 90 1.47 -8.51 -7.29
CA PRO A 90 0.33 -7.97 -6.56
C PRO A 90 -0.58 -9.12 -6.11
N LYS A 91 -0.55 -9.44 -4.81
CA LYS A 91 -1.44 -10.41 -4.20
C LYS A 91 -2.86 -9.88 -4.12
N ARG A 92 -2.99 -8.61 -3.72
CA ARG A 92 -4.26 -7.87 -3.66
C ARG A 92 -4.07 -6.45 -4.14
N THR A 93 -5.04 -5.93 -4.87
CA THR A 93 -5.07 -4.55 -5.37
C THR A 93 -6.45 -3.97 -5.15
N VAL A 94 -6.48 -2.78 -4.56
CA VAL A 94 -7.69 -1.99 -4.37
C VAL A 94 -7.47 -0.62 -5.00
N SER A 95 -8.26 -0.28 -6.01
CA SER A 95 -8.33 1.10 -6.52
C SER A 95 -9.59 1.76 -5.98
N PHE A 96 -9.47 3.02 -5.56
CA PHE A 96 -10.56 3.71 -4.89
C PHE A 96 -10.48 5.23 -5.08
N ILE A 97 -11.63 5.88 -4.92
CA ILE A 97 -11.76 7.33 -4.87
C ILE A 97 -11.87 7.73 -3.40
N TYR A 98 -11.00 8.65 -2.98
CA TYR A 98 -11.06 9.28 -1.68
C TYR A 98 -12.10 10.40 -1.71
N ARG A 99 -13.17 10.28 -0.91
CA ARG A 99 -14.21 11.32 -0.80
C ARG A 99 -14.04 12.14 0.46
N SER A 100 -13.86 11.47 1.59
CA SER A 100 -13.62 12.08 2.89
C SER A 100 -12.87 11.10 3.80
N LYS A 101 -12.58 11.51 5.04
CA LYS A 101 -11.88 10.65 6.01
C LYS A 101 -12.65 9.36 6.33
N ASP A 102 -13.98 9.45 6.35
CA ASP A 102 -14.84 8.33 6.73
C ASP A 102 -15.44 7.61 5.52
N GLU A 103 -15.19 8.12 4.31
CA GLU A 103 -15.85 7.65 3.09
C GLU A 103 -14.89 7.55 1.91
N LEU A 104 -14.82 6.33 1.37
CA LEU A 104 -14.15 5.96 0.15
C LEU A 104 -15.18 5.27 -0.78
N SER A 105 -14.87 5.23 -2.07
CA SER A 105 -15.56 4.36 -3.02
C SER A 105 -14.57 3.48 -3.74
N PHE A 106 -14.77 2.16 -3.66
CA PHE A 106 -13.96 1.22 -4.44
C PHE A 106 -14.34 1.30 -5.91
N THR A 107 -13.33 1.30 -6.77
CA THR A 107 -13.50 1.34 -8.23
C THR A 107 -12.98 0.07 -8.89
N ASP A 108 -12.01 -0.61 -8.28
CA ASP A 108 -11.48 -1.89 -8.76
C ASP A 108 -10.94 -2.70 -7.58
N LEU A 109 -11.09 -4.02 -7.67
CA LEU A 109 -10.58 -4.99 -6.69
C LEU A 109 -10.03 -6.21 -7.43
N LYS A 110 -8.80 -6.59 -7.11
CA LYS A 110 -8.14 -7.77 -7.69
C LYS A 110 -7.43 -8.57 -6.60
N GLY A 111 -7.41 -9.89 -6.80
CA GLY A 111 -6.86 -10.85 -5.84
C GLY A 111 -7.95 -11.56 -5.04
N PRO A 112 -7.57 -12.55 -4.20
CA PRO A 112 -8.51 -13.29 -3.37
C PRO A 112 -8.99 -12.39 -2.22
N ILE A 113 -10.18 -11.81 -2.38
CA ILE A 113 -10.85 -10.94 -1.41
C ILE A 113 -12.26 -11.51 -1.19
N ASP A 114 -12.49 -12.12 -0.03
CA ASP A 114 -13.80 -12.67 0.39
C ASP A 114 -14.44 -11.78 1.45
N ILE A 115 -14.82 -10.57 1.06
CA ILE A 115 -15.51 -9.64 1.96
C ILE A 115 -16.70 -9.05 1.20
N HIS A 116 -17.87 -8.98 1.84
CA HIS A 116 -19.02 -8.27 1.26
C HIS A 116 -18.88 -6.77 1.55
N PHE A 117 -18.77 -5.94 0.51
CA PHE A 117 -18.64 -4.48 0.65
C PHE A 117 -19.61 -3.74 -0.27
N ASP A 118 -20.09 -2.60 0.24
CA ASP A 118 -20.72 -1.58 -0.58
C ASP A 118 -19.60 -0.84 -1.32
N TRP A 119 -19.57 -1.00 -2.65
CA TRP A 119 -18.57 -0.38 -3.52
C TRP A 119 -18.63 1.15 -3.49
N ASN A 120 -19.81 1.71 -3.24
CA ASN A 120 -20.02 3.15 -3.30
C ASN A 120 -19.69 3.84 -1.97
N HIS A 121 -19.81 3.14 -0.85
CA HIS A 121 -19.58 3.66 0.50
C HIS A 121 -18.80 2.65 1.36
N THR A 122 -17.50 2.87 1.47
CA THR A 122 -16.61 2.04 2.30
C THR A 122 -15.68 2.89 3.14
N SER A 123 -15.11 2.31 4.19
CA SER A 123 -14.23 3.01 5.13
C SER A 123 -12.76 2.65 4.92
N CYS A 124 -11.85 3.50 5.43
CA CYS A 124 -10.42 3.20 5.46
C CYS A 124 -10.11 1.88 6.17
N LYS A 125 -10.84 1.56 7.24
CA LYS A 125 -10.70 0.28 7.93
C LYS A 125 -10.95 -0.93 6.99
N LYS A 126 -12.05 -0.90 6.24
CA LYS A 126 -12.35 -1.96 5.26
C LYS A 126 -11.31 -2.04 4.15
N LEU A 127 -10.79 -0.88 3.71
CA LEU A 127 -9.67 -0.83 2.77
C LEU A 127 -8.44 -1.57 3.31
N MET A 128 -8.07 -1.33 4.57
CA MET A 128 -6.92 -2.00 5.18
C MET A 128 -7.15 -3.52 5.30
N GLU A 129 -8.34 -3.94 5.75
CA GLU A 129 -8.72 -5.36 5.80
C GLU A 129 -8.60 -6.04 4.42
N CYS A 130 -8.93 -5.34 3.33
CA CYS A 130 -8.79 -5.88 1.98
C CYS A 130 -7.33 -6.15 1.62
N VAL A 131 -6.39 -5.29 1.99
CA VAL A 131 -4.97 -5.44 1.61
C VAL A 131 -4.12 -6.14 2.67
N ASP A 132 -4.71 -6.51 3.80
CA ASP A 132 -4.03 -7.18 4.89
C ASP A 132 -3.69 -8.64 4.54
N PRO A 133 -2.41 -8.98 4.34
CA PRO A 133 -1.99 -10.32 3.94
C PRO A 133 -2.19 -11.40 5.02
N SER A 134 -2.45 -11.01 6.28
CA SER A 134 -2.78 -11.95 7.36
C SER A 134 -4.21 -12.48 7.28
N GLN A 135 -5.09 -11.77 6.56
CA GLN A 135 -6.48 -12.20 6.34
C GLN A 135 -6.49 -13.44 5.45
N LYS A 136 -7.01 -14.55 5.97
CA LYS A 136 -7.29 -15.75 5.17
C LYS A 136 -8.49 -15.46 4.26
N PRO A 137 -8.47 -15.91 2.99
CA PRO A 137 -9.71 -16.04 2.23
C PRO A 137 -10.64 -16.99 2.99
N ALA A 138 -11.95 -16.68 3.00
CA ALA A 138 -12.95 -17.41 3.76
C ALA A 138 -13.17 -18.83 3.20
#